data_AF-A0A349M3G4-F1
#
_entry.id   AF-A0A349M3G4-F1
#
_cell.length_a   1.000
_cell.length_b   1.000
_cell.length_c   1.000
_cell.angle_alpha   90.00
_cell.angle_beta   90.00
_cell.angle_gamma   90.00
#
_symmetry.space_group_name_H-M   'P 1'
#
loop_
_entity.id
_entity.type
_entity.pdbx_description
1 polymer ?
#
loop_
_entity_poly.entity_id
_entity_poly.type
_entity_poly.pdbx_seq_one_letter_code
_entity_poly.pdbx_strand_id
1 'polypeptide(L)'
;MPIASVIQVGKSFGAERIFSGVSFQINEDDRIGLVGPNGAGKSTLLNILAGREEADEGVVAVARHTRIGYLLQVTDFQAENTLREEMLTVFAEVRQWEHEINELGQALASPAAIAEP
;
A
#
# COMPACT_ATOMS: atom_id res chain seq x y z
N MET A 1 19.86 -4.88 4.31
CA MET A 1 19.59 -6.30 3.94
C MET A 1 18.55 -6.34 2.82
N PRO A 2 18.41 -7.43 2.03
CA PRO A 2 17.35 -7.50 1.03
C PRO A 2 15.97 -7.56 1.70
N ILE A 3 15.09 -6.62 1.37
CA ILE A 3 13.69 -6.58 1.82
C ILE A 3 12.76 -7.33 0.87
N ALA A 4 13.17 -7.50 -0.39
CA ALA A 4 12.49 -8.33 -1.37
C ALA A 4 13.50 -8.97 -2.33
N SER A 5 13.21 -10.21 -2.74
CA SER A 5 13.96 -10.95 -3.74
C SER A 5 13.00 -11.48 -4.80
N VAL A 6 13.31 -11.17 -6.06
CA VAL A 6 12.59 -11.64 -7.24
C VAL A 6 13.47 -12.67 -7.93
N ILE A 7 12.94 -13.88 -8.13
CA ILE A 7 13.73 -15.01 -8.64
C ILE A 7 12.98 -15.62 -9.82
N GLN A 8 13.56 -15.47 -11.02
CA GLN A 8 13.08 -16.05 -12.28
C GLN A 8 11.60 -15.77 -12.56
N VAL A 9 11.13 -14.58 -12.21
CA VAL A 9 9.71 -14.24 -12.35
C VAL A 9 9.35 -14.06 -13.83
N GLY A 10 8.21 -14.64 -14.21
CA GLY A 10 7.64 -14.55 -15.55
C GLY A 10 6.13 -14.36 -15.51
N LYS A 11 5.59 -13.70 -16.54
CA LYS A 11 4.16 -13.47 -16.70
C LYS A 11 3.74 -13.54 -18.17
N SER A 12 2.60 -14.19 -18.41
CA SER A 12 1.94 -14.31 -19.70
C SER A 12 0.45 -13.97 -19.56
N PHE A 13 -0.14 -13.41 -20.62
CA PHE A 13 -1.59 -13.26 -20.75
C PHE A 13 -2.07 -14.04 -21.96
N GLY A 14 -2.80 -15.13 -21.72
CA GLY A 14 -3.17 -16.07 -22.77
C GLY A 14 -1.94 -16.68 -23.42
N ALA A 15 -1.78 -16.50 -24.73
CA ALA A 15 -0.63 -16.99 -25.50
C ALA A 15 0.54 -15.98 -25.55
N GLU A 16 0.35 -14.75 -25.06
CA GLU A 16 1.37 -13.70 -25.14
C GLU A 16 2.22 -13.70 -23.87
N ARG A 17 3.53 -13.89 -24.01
CA ARG A 17 4.49 -13.75 -22.92
C ARG A 17 4.92 -12.29 -22.80
N ILE A 18 4.66 -11.68 -21.64
CA ILE A 18 5.00 -10.28 -21.38
C ILE A 18 6.46 -10.14 -20.97
N PHE A 19 6.92 -10.99 -20.05
CA PHE A 19 8.33 -11.11 -19.67
C PHE A 19 8.60 -12.47 -19.02
N SER A 20 9.87 -12.86 -18.97
CA SER A 20 10.33 -14.10 -18.32
C SER A 20 11.73 -13.96 -17.74
N GLY A 21 12.03 -14.72 -16.69
CA GLY A 21 13.39 -14.82 -16.13
C GLY A 21 13.85 -13.58 -15.36
N VAL A 22 12.92 -12.72 -14.93
CA VAL A 22 13.27 -11.50 -14.18
C VAL A 22 13.79 -11.88 -12.81
N SER A 23 15.04 -11.49 -12.50
CA SER A 23 15.67 -11.78 -11.22
C SER A 23 16.43 -10.56 -10.70
N PHE A 24 16.11 -10.11 -9.49
CA PHE A 24 16.79 -9.00 -8.82
C PHE A 24 16.48 -8.99 -7.33
N GLN A 25 17.23 -8.20 -6.56
CA GLN A 25 17.00 -7.97 -5.14
C GLN A 25 16.75 -6.48 -4.90
N ILE A 26 15.89 -6.18 -3.92
CA ILE A 26 15.65 -4.84 -3.40
C ILE A 26 16.18 -4.82 -1.97
N ASN A 27 17.08 -3.91 -1.67
CA ASN A 27 17.63 -3.69 -0.34
C ASN A 27 16.92 -2.54 0.39
N GLU A 28 17.13 -2.48 1.70
CA GLU A 28 16.81 -1.28 2.49
C GLU A 28 17.47 -0.04 1.87
N ASP A 29 16.74 1.08 1.90
CA ASP A 29 17.15 2.39 1.37
C ASP A 29 17.36 2.50 -0.15
N ASP A 30 17.12 1.42 -0.91
CA ASP A 30 17.19 1.45 -2.37
C ASP A 30 16.15 2.41 -2.98
N ARG A 31 16.59 3.17 -3.99
CA ARG A 31 15.73 3.98 -4.87
C ARG A 31 15.85 3.47 -6.30
N ILE A 32 14.89 2.65 -6.72
CA ILE A 32 14.94 1.92 -7.99
C ILE A 32 13.96 2.54 -9.00
N GLY A 33 14.45 2.80 -10.21
CA GLY A 33 13.61 3.18 -11.35
C GLY A 33 13.43 2.03 -12.31
N LEU A 34 12.17 1.68 -12.63
CA LEU A 34 11.84 0.69 -13.66
C LEU A 34 11.53 1.40 -14.98
N VAL A 35 12.39 1.21 -15.98
CA VAL A 35 12.28 1.87 -17.30
C VAL A 35 12.11 0.85 -18.42
N GLY A 36 11.44 1.25 -19.49
CA GLY A 36 11.19 0.39 -20.66
C GLY A 36 9.99 0.90 -21.47
N PRO A 37 9.80 0.41 -22.71
CA PRO A 37 8.71 0.84 -23.57
C PRO A 37 7.33 0.48 -22.98
N ASN A 38 6.27 1.11 -23.50
CA ASN A 38 4.90 0.74 -23.15
C ASN A 38 4.62 -0.70 -23.59
N GLY A 39 3.90 -1.45 -22.76
CA GLY A 39 3.64 -2.88 -23.00
C GLY A 39 4.75 -3.83 -22.51
N ALA A 40 5.93 -3.34 -22.11
CA ALA A 40 7.02 -4.19 -21.60
C ALA A 40 6.75 -4.88 -20.24
N GLY A 41 5.53 -4.79 -19.70
CA GLY A 41 5.17 -5.42 -18.43
C GLY A 41 5.58 -4.68 -17.16
N LYS A 42 5.92 -3.39 -17.23
CA LYS A 42 6.31 -2.60 -16.04
C LYS A 42 5.23 -2.60 -14.96
N SER A 43 4.00 -2.21 -15.31
CA SER A 43 2.88 -2.17 -14.39
C SER A 43 2.54 -3.57 -13.86
N THR A 44 2.66 -4.59 -14.71
CA THR A 44 2.49 -6.01 -14.33
C THR A 44 3.54 -6.45 -13.30
N LEU A 45 4.82 -6.14 -13.50
CA LEU A 45 5.87 -6.46 -12.53
C LEU A 45 5.63 -5.74 -11.20
N LEU A 46 5.21 -4.47 -11.23
CA LEU A 46 4.86 -3.72 -10.02
C LEU A 46 3.64 -4.32 -9.30
N ASN A 47 2.62 -4.77 -10.03
CA ASN A 47 1.46 -5.46 -9.45
C ASN A 47 1.86 -6.78 -8.77
N ILE A 48 2.75 -7.55 -9.40
CA ILE A 48 3.28 -8.79 -8.84
C ILE A 48 4.07 -8.52 -7.55
N LEU A 49 4.96 -7.53 -7.56
CA LEU A 49 5.67 -7.10 -6.35
C LEU A 49 4.71 -6.63 -5.24
N ALA A 50 3.62 -5.95 -5.62
CA ALA A 50 2.58 -5.50 -4.69
C ALA A 50 1.65 -6.62 -4.21
N GLY A 51 1.81 -7.85 -4.69
CA GLY A 51 0.93 -8.98 -4.38
C GLY A 51 -0.49 -8.84 -4.94
N ARG A 52 -0.70 -7.94 -5.91
CA ARG A 52 -1.99 -7.70 -6.58
C ARG A 52 -2.23 -8.64 -7.75
N GLU A 53 -1.18 -9.31 -8.20
CA GLU A 53 -1.19 -10.21 -9.33
C GLU A 53 -0.19 -11.33 -9.07
N GLU A 54 -0.53 -12.56 -9.45
CA GLU A 54 0.38 -13.70 -9.30
C GLU A 54 1.32 -13.81 -10.51
N ALA A 55 2.57 -14.20 -10.26
CA ALA A 55 3.47 -14.60 -11.32
C ALA A 55 3.11 -16.01 -11.83
N ASP A 56 3.33 -16.27 -13.11
CA ASP A 56 3.12 -17.61 -13.67
C ASP A 56 4.36 -18.50 -13.51
N GLU A 57 5.53 -17.86 -13.38
CA GLU A 57 6.83 -18.49 -13.20
C GLU A 57 7.60 -17.79 -12.09
N GLY A 58 8.47 -18.52 -11.40
CA GLY A 58 9.36 -17.95 -10.38
C GLY A 58 8.68 -17.61 -9.06
N VAL A 59 9.34 -16.79 -8.25
CA VAL A 59 8.84 -16.39 -6.92
C VAL A 59 9.31 -14.99 -6.53
N VAL A 60 8.43 -14.28 -5.82
CA VAL A 60 8.77 -13.05 -5.08
C VAL A 60 8.77 -13.38 -3.58
N ALA A 61 9.94 -13.28 -2.96
CA ALA A 61 10.12 -13.48 -1.53
C ALA A 61 10.30 -12.12 -0.84
N VAL A 62 9.43 -11.82 0.12
CA VAL A 62 9.45 -10.56 0.89
C VAL A 62 9.90 -10.87 2.31
N ALA A 63 10.78 -10.02 2.87
CA ALA A 63 11.27 -10.18 4.23
C ALA A 63 10.12 -10.10 5.24
N ARG A 64 10.28 -10.80 6.37
CA ARG A 64 9.29 -10.77 7.45
C ARG A 64 9.14 -9.35 7.98
N HIS A 65 7.92 -9.00 8.37
CA HIS A 65 7.57 -7.67 8.89
C HIS A 65 7.73 -6.51 7.88
N THR A 66 7.93 -6.78 6.59
CA THR A 66 7.88 -5.76 5.55
C THR A 66 6.42 -5.49 5.14
N ARG A 67 6.04 -4.21 5.11
CA ARG A 67 4.76 -3.75 4.55
C ARG A 67 5.00 -3.14 3.17
N ILE A 68 4.21 -3.57 2.18
CA ILE A 68 4.28 -3.04 0.82
C ILE A 68 3.16 -2.02 0.63
N GLY A 69 3.52 -0.81 0.23
CA GLY A 69 2.60 0.22 -0.24
C GLY A 69 2.62 0.29 -1.77
N TYR A 70 1.44 0.44 -2.38
CA TYR A 70 1.31 0.53 -3.83
C TYR A 70 0.41 1.69 -4.21
N LEU A 71 0.96 2.62 -5.00
CA LEU A 71 0.20 3.74 -5.56
C LEU A 71 -0.27 3.38 -6.96
N LEU A 72 -1.59 3.40 -7.16
CA LEU A 72 -2.20 3.11 -8.46
C LEU A 72 -1.86 4.21 -9.48
N GLN A 73 -1.59 3.80 -10.71
CA GLN A 73 -1.33 4.73 -11.82
C GLN A 73 -2.58 5.54 -12.19
N VAL A 74 -3.76 4.94 -12.10
CA VAL A 74 -5.06 5.60 -12.23
C VAL A 74 -5.87 5.26 -11.00
N THR A 75 -6.11 6.25 -10.17
CA THR A 75 -7.04 6.20 -9.04
C THR A 75 -8.40 6.67 -9.54
N ASP A 76 -9.43 5.85 -9.34
CA ASP A 76 -10.81 6.25 -9.59
C ASP A 76 -11.27 7.13 -8.43
N PHE A 77 -10.98 8.43 -8.52
CA PHE A 77 -11.41 9.42 -7.53
C PHE A 77 -12.87 9.79 -7.82
N GLN A 78 -13.80 9.05 -7.23
CA GLN A 78 -15.20 9.47 -7.12
C GLN A 78 -15.42 10.18 -5.79
N ALA A 79 -14.77 11.33 -5.62
CA ALA A 79 -14.86 12.08 -4.38
C ALA A 79 -15.77 13.30 -4.57
N GLU A 80 -16.90 13.29 -3.87
CA GLU A 80 -17.66 14.51 -3.54
C GLU A 80 -16.90 15.38 -2.51
N ASN A 81 -15.83 14.83 -1.93
CA ASN A 81 -14.96 15.42 -0.93
C ASN A 81 -13.87 16.32 -1.54
N THR A 82 -13.36 17.26 -0.76
CA THR A 82 -12.10 17.93 -1.06
C THR A 82 -10.92 16.96 -0.95
N LEU A 83 -9.79 17.26 -1.62
CA LEU A 83 -8.57 16.44 -1.54
C LEU A 83 -8.11 16.19 -0.09
N ARG A 84 -8.23 17.21 0.77
CA ARG A 84 -7.87 17.11 2.18
C ARG A 84 -8.76 16.11 2.91
N GLU A 85 -10.07 16.20 2.71
CA GLU A 85 -11.04 15.29 3.34
C GLU A 85 -10.80 13.86 2.87
N GLU A 86 -10.59 13.66 1.57
CA GLU A 86 -10.29 12.34 1.01
C GLU A 86 -9.00 11.74 1.59
N MET A 87 -7.91 12.51 1.67
CA MET A 87 -6.67 12.04 2.31
C MET A 87 -6.84 11.72 3.81
N LEU A 88 -7.76 12.42 4.49
CA LEU A 88 -8.05 12.17 5.90
C LEU A 88 -8.89 10.92 6.16
N THR A 89 -9.54 10.36 5.14
CA THR A 89 -10.33 9.11 5.28
C THR A 89 -9.46 7.92 5.71
N VAL A 90 -8.20 7.86 5.28
CA VAL A 90 -7.24 6.81 5.69
C VAL A 90 -6.98 6.83 7.20
N PHE A 91 -7.21 7.99 7.85
CA PHE A 91 -7.05 8.17 9.29
C PHE A 91 -8.38 8.16 10.06
N ALA A 92 -9.48 7.71 9.44
CA ALA A 92 -10.81 7.78 10.04
C ALA A 92 -10.87 7.15 11.44
N GLU A 93 -10.26 5.98 11.63
CA GLU A 93 -10.20 5.29 12.93
C GLU A 93 -9.45 6.10 13.99
N VAL A 94 -8.28 6.64 13.65
CA VAL A 94 -7.48 7.48 14.56
C VAL A 94 -8.25 8.75 14.95
N ARG A 95 -8.97 9.34 14.00
CA ARG A 95 -9.79 10.53 14.25
C ARG A 95 -11.04 10.23 15.06
N GLN A 96 -11.60 9.03 14.92
CA GLN A 96 -12.69 8.57 15.78
C GLN A 96 -12.23 8.46 17.23
N TRP A 97 -11.05 7.88 17.47
CA TRP A 97 -10.47 7.83 18.82
C TRP A 97 -10.16 9.22 19.38
N GLU A 98 -9.64 10.13 18.57
CA GLU A 98 -9.44 11.53 18.97
C GLU A 98 -10.75 12.18 19.41
N HIS A 99 -11.85 11.92 18.68
CA HIS A 99 -13.16 12.44 19.02
C HIS A 99 -13.67 11.86 20.35
N GLU A 100 -13.59 10.54 20.53
CA GLU A 100 -14.01 9.85 21.74
C GLU A 100 -13.23 10.33 22.98
N ILE A 101 -11.91 10.49 22.87
CA ILE A 101 -11.09 11.03 23.96
C ILE A 101 -11.54 12.45 24.34
N ASN A 102 -11.82 13.30 23.36
CA ASN A 102 -12.28 14.66 23.61
C ASN A 102 -13.67 14.69 24.26
N GLU A 103 -14.60 13.84 23.82
CA GLU A 103 -15.93 13.73 24.43
C GLU A 103 -15.86 13.24 25.88
N LEU A 104 -15.08 12.19 26.13
CA LEU A 104 -14.87 11.67 27.49
C LEU A 104 -14.20 12.72 28.38
N GLY A 105 -13.21 13.46 27.86
CA GLY A 105 -12.56 14.55 28.56
C GLY A 105 -13.52 15.66 28.97
N GLN A 106 -14.43 16.05 28.07
CA GLN A 106 -15.48 17.04 28.37
C GLN A 106 -16.49 16.52 29.40
N ALA A 107 -16.89 15.25 29.30
CA ALA A 107 -17.79 14.62 30.27
C ALA A 107 -17.18 14.61 31.68
N LEU A 108 -15.90 14.29 31.81
CA LEU A 108 -15.15 14.31 33.07
C LEU A 108 -14.97 15.72 33.64
N ALA A 109 -14.82 16.73 32.77
CA ALA A 109 -14.71 18.13 33.18
C ALA A 109 -16.08 18.78 33.51
N SER A 110 -17.19 18.07 33.28
CA SER A 110 -18.52 18.61 33.51
C SER A 110 -18.85 18.71 35.01
N PRO A 111 -19.61 19.72 35.46
CA PRO A 111 -19.97 19.89 36.88
C PRO A 111 -20.72 18.71 37.49
N ALA A 112 -21.40 17.90 36.68
CA ALA A 112 -22.11 16.69 37.11
C ALA A 112 -21.17 15.56 37.55
N ALA A 113 -19.92 15.53 37.05
CA ALA A 113 -18.91 14.54 37.45
C ALA A 113 -18.12 14.97 38.71
N ILE A 114 -18.16 16.26 39.05
CA ILE A 114 -17.52 16.84 40.25
C ILE A 114 -18.50 16.87 41.44
N ALA A 115 -19.78 16.58 41.18
CA ALA A 115 -20.86 16.55 42.17
C ALA A 115 -21.22 15.11 42.58
N GLU A 116 -20.26 14.36 43.11
CA GLU A 116 -20.57 13.28 44.06
C GLU A 116 -19.95 13.64 45.44
N PRO A 117 -20.71 13.56 46.54
CA PRO A 117 -20.18 13.68 47.90
C PRO A 117 -19.33 12.48 48.34
#